data_AF-K9GRB7-F1
#
_entry.id   AF-K9GRB7-F1
#
_cell.length_a   1.000
_cell.length_b   1.000
_cell.length_c   1.000
_cell.angle_alpha   90.00
_cell.angle_beta   90.00
_cell.angle_gamma   90.00
#
_symmetry.space_group_name_H-M   'P 1'
#
loop_
_entity.id
_entity.type
_entity.pdbx_description
1 polymer ?
#
loop_
_entity_poly.entity_id
_entity_poly.type
_entity_poly.pdbx_seq_one_letter_code
_entity_poly.pdbx_strand_id
1 'polypeptide(L)' 'MTAKPEPARVSTAKCPTCGKPTAARYRPFCSKRCADVDLGRWLGETYRVPTEEPAPEGWTPEDGER' A
#
# COMPACT_ATOMS: atom_id res chain seq x y z
N MET A 1 31.62 -3.47 -19.20
CA MET A 1 30.60 -3.00 -18.24
C MET A 1 29.54 -4.08 -18.15
N THR A 2 29.70 -5.05 -17.25
CA THR A 2 28.76 -6.18 -17.18
C THR A 2 28.11 -6.14 -15.80
N ALA A 3 26.86 -5.69 -15.74
CA ALA A 3 26.07 -5.75 -14.53
C ALA A 3 25.79 -7.23 -14.17
N LYS A 4 26.05 -7.59 -12.92
CA LYS A 4 25.80 -8.92 -12.36
C LYS A 4 24.30 -9.04 -12.08
N PRO A 5 23.58 -10.08 -12.54
CA PRO A 5 22.16 -10.20 -12.27
C PRO A 5 21.96 -10.37 -10.76
N GLU A 6 21.25 -9.42 -10.13
CA GLU A 6 20.82 -9.54 -8.74
C GLU A 6 19.78 -10.67 -8.65
N PRO A 7 19.87 -11.55 -7.64
CA PRO A 7 18.94 -12.66 -7.54
C PRO A 7 17.54 -12.11 -7.25
N ALA A 8 16.59 -12.41 -8.14
CA ALA A 8 15.17 -12.20 -7.89
C ALA A 8 14.80 -12.95 -6.60
N ARG A 9 14.65 -12.22 -5.49
CA ARG A 9 14.32 -12.80 -4.19
C ARG A 9 12.97 -13.48 -4.30
N VAL A 10 12.96 -14.81 -4.24
CA VAL A 10 11.74 -15.60 -4.05
C VAL A 10 11.30 -15.42 -2.61
N SER A 11 10.62 -14.32 -2.32
CA SER A 11 9.99 -14.12 -1.03
C SER A 11 8.77 -15.03 -0.95
N THR A 12 8.69 -15.85 0.10
CA THR A 12 7.45 -16.49 0.53
C THR A 12 6.46 -15.36 0.83
N ALA A 13 5.66 -15.01 -0.18
CA ALA A 13 4.83 -13.80 -0.11
C ALA A 13 3.92 -13.89 1.11
N LYS A 14 4.02 -12.87 1.97
CA LYS A 14 3.15 -12.69 3.13
C LYS A 14 2.04 -11.72 2.73
N CYS A 15 0.84 -11.97 3.24
CA CYS A 15 -0.31 -11.09 3.06
C CYS A 15 0.02 -9.70 3.65
N PRO A 16 -0.06 -8.61 2.88
CA PRO A 16 0.26 -7.27 3.38
C PRO A 16 -0.75 -6.79 4.43
N THR A 17 -1.96 -7.35 4.43
CA THR A 17 -3.02 -6.98 5.38
C THR A 17 -2.85 -7.61 6.76
N CYS A 18 -2.32 -8.84 6.84
CA CYS A 18 -2.32 -9.62 8.10
C CYS A 18 -1.10 -10.52 8.33
N GLY A 19 -0.12 -10.56 7.43
CA GLY A 19 1.14 -11.30 7.57
C GLY A 19 1.08 -12.81 7.33
N LYS A 20 -0.12 -13.40 7.16
CA LYS A 20 -0.29 -14.84 6.87
C LYS A 20 0.26 -15.21 5.48
N PRO A 21 0.61 -16.49 5.22
CA PRO A 21 1.02 -16.93 3.89
C PRO A 21 -0.03 -16.61 2.81
N THR A 22 0.40 -16.12 1.64
CA THR A 22 -0.53 -15.84 0.54
C THR A 22 -1.14 -17.11 -0.02
N ALA A 23 -2.41 -17.04 -0.41
CA ALA A 23 -3.08 -18.11 -1.14
C ALA A 23 -3.00 -17.81 -2.64
N ALA A 24 -2.69 -18.81 -3.47
CA ALA A 24 -2.47 -18.63 -4.92
C ALA A 24 -3.63 -17.90 -5.62
N ARG A 25 -4.87 -18.23 -5.27
CA ARG A 25 -6.09 -17.59 -5.80
C ARG A 25 -6.24 -16.11 -5.40
N TYR A 26 -5.66 -15.72 -4.27
CA TYR A 26 -5.88 -14.40 -3.66
C TYR A 26 -4.62 -13.55 -3.59
N ARG A 27 -3.51 -13.92 -4.24
CA ARG A 27 -2.26 -13.15 -4.20
C ARG A 27 -2.53 -11.69 -4.62
N PRO A 28 -2.00 -10.68 -3.91
CA PRO A 28 -0.97 -10.77 -2.86
C PRO A 28 -1.50 -11.06 -1.44
N PHE A 29 -2.75 -11.49 -1.26
CA PHE A 29 -3.41 -11.71 0.03
C PHE A 29 -3.55 -13.20 0.39
N CYS A 30 -3.95 -13.47 1.63
CA CYS A 30 -4.25 -14.82 2.10
C CYS A 30 -5.72 -15.23 1.86
N SER A 31 -6.65 -14.29 1.62
CA SER A 31 -8.08 -14.57 1.44
C SER A 31 -8.82 -13.39 0.80
N LYS A 32 -10.04 -13.64 0.30
CA LYS A 32 -10.95 -12.58 -0.17
C LYS A 32 -11.15 -11.48 0.87
N ARG A 33 -11.34 -11.85 2.14
CA ARG A 33 -11.55 -10.86 3.22
C ARG A 33 -10.38 -9.90 3.38
N CYS A 34 -9.13 -10.35 3.23
CA CYS A 34 -7.98 -9.44 3.30
C CYS A 34 -7.89 -8.52 2.07
N ALA A 35 -8.29 -9.00 0.89
CA ALA A 35 -8.40 -8.15 -0.30
C ALA A 35 -9.49 -7.07 -0.14
N ASP A 36 -10.66 -7.44 0.41
CA ASP A 36 -11.75 -6.49 0.65
C ASP A 36 -11.36 -5.44 1.71
N VAL A 37 -10.62 -5.83 2.76
CA VAL A 37 -10.11 -4.88 3.77
C VAL A 37 -9.11 -3.90 3.16
N ASP A 38 -8.22 -4.39 2.30
CA ASP A 38 -7.28 -3.53 1.60
C ASP A 38 -8.03 -2.52 0.73
N LEU A 39 -9.00 -2.98 -0.06
CA LEU A 39 -9.88 -2.12 -0.86
C LEU A 39 -10.61 -1.07 0.00
N GLY A 40 -11.10 -1.45 1.19
CA GLY A 40 -11.71 -0.51 2.13
C GLY A 40 -10.76 0.59 2.60
N ARG A 41 -9.47 0.28 2.79
CA ARG A 41 -8.44 1.29 3.14
C ARG A 41 -8.14 2.23 1.98
N TRP A 42 -8.18 1.73 0.75
CA TRP A 42 -8.06 2.56 -0.46
C TRP A 42 -9.24 3.52 -0.58
N LEU A 43 -10.46 3.01 -0.51
CA LEU A 43 -11.67 3.82 -0.63
C LEU A 43 -11.86 4.78 0.55
N GLY A 44 -11.33 4.43 1.72
CA GLY A 44 -11.34 5.27 2.92
C GLY A 44 -10.15 6.21 3.04
N GLU A 45 -9.39 6.45 1.96
CA GLU A 45 -8.28 7.42 1.90
C GLU A 45 -7.25 7.27 3.04
N THR A 46 -7.05 6.02 3.47
CA THR A 46 -6.12 5.68 4.56
C THR A 46 -4.69 5.62 4.05
N TYR A 47 -4.50 5.24 2.78
CA TYR A 47 -3.18 5.25 2.15
C TYR A 47 -2.79 6.68 1.77
N ARG A 48 -1.75 7.21 2.42
CA ARG A 48 -1.20 8.54 2.16
C ARG A 48 0.32 8.48 2.11
N VAL A 49 0.91 9.31 1.26
CA VAL A 49 2.36 9.49 1.18
C VAL A 49 2.69 10.80 1.90
N PRO A 50 3.51 10.78 2.97
CA PRO A 50 3.95 12.02 3.60
C PRO A 50 4.82 12.82 2.64
N THR A 51 4.67 14.15 2.65
CA THR A 51 5.54 15.08 1.92
C THR A 51 6.21 16.04 2.90
N GLU A 52 7.44 16.41 2.60
CA GLU A 52 8.17 17.47 3.31
C GLU A 52 8.03 18.84 2.62
N GLU A 53 7.34 18.90 1.48
CA GLU A 53 7.10 20.17 0.79
C GLU A 53 6.16 21.05 1.62
N PRO A 54 6.51 22.34 1.82
CA PRO A 54 5.60 23.28 2.46
C PRO A 54 4.32 23.39 1.63
N ALA A 55 3.20 23.64 2.31
CA ALA A 55 1.95 23.93 1.61
C ALA A 55 2.18 25.07 0.60
N PRO A 56 1.63 24.97 -0.62
CA PRO A 56 1.80 26.02 -1.61
C PRO A 56 1.25 27.33 -1.06
N GLU A 57 2.01 28.40 -1.27
CA GLU A 57 1.67 29.74 -0.82
C GLU A 57 0.32 30.18 -1.41
N GLY A 58 -0.67 30.39 -0.53
CA GLY A 58 -2.05 30.70 -0.88
C GLY A 58 -3.06 29.55 -0.72
N TRP A 59 -2.63 28.34 -0.35
CA TRP A 59 -3.56 27.28 0.07
C TRP A 59 -3.88 27.41 1.56
N THR A 60 -4.95 28.13 1.88
CA THR A 60 -5.68 27.95 3.15
C THR A 60 -6.69 26.83 2.92
N PRO A 61 -6.63 25.71 3.67
CA PRO A 61 -7.77 24.82 3.71
C PRO A 61 -8.95 25.63 4.27
N GLU A 62 -9.89 26.03 3.42
CA GLU A 62 -11.20 26.48 3.90
C GLU A 62 -11.74 25.38 4.80
N ASP A 63 -12.20 25.78 5.98
CA ASP A 63 -12.56 24.91 7.09
C ASP A 63 -13.54 23.82 6.64
N GLY A 64 -13.00 22.63 6.36
CA GLY A 64 -13.73 21.39 6.22
C GLY A 64 -14.16 20.91 7.60
N GLU A 65 -14.91 21.75 8.30
CA GLU A 65 -15.57 21.42 9.55
C GLU A 65 -16.54 20.27 9.30
N ARG A 66 -16.44 19.27 10.18
CA ARG A 66 -17.37 18.16 10.38
C ARG A 66 -18.82 18.61 10.58
#